data_AF-A0A1X4HV80-F1
#
_entry.id   AF-A0A1X4HV80-F1
#
_cell.length_a   1.000
_cell.length_b   1.000
_cell.length_c   1.000
_cell.angle_alpha   90.00
_cell.angle_beta   90.00
_cell.angle_gamma   90.00
#
_symmetry.space_group_name_H-M   'P 1'
#
loop_
_entity.id
_entity.type
_entity.pdbx_description
1 polymer ?
#
loop_
_entity_poly.entity_id
_entity_poly.type
_entity_poly.pdbx_seq_one_letter_code
_entity_poly.pdbx_strand_id
1 'polypeptide(L)' 'VASARLTAGQPADAPAVETAVDRAHHQWGRIGDPSRARELGAVLAELRGRVPGRREGALDHVRRQLRQLQTQG' A
#
# COMPACT_ATOMS: atom_id res chain seq x y z
N VAL A 1 2.17 11.51 -0.22
CA VAL A 1 3.45 11.50 -0.99
C VAL A 1 3.43 10.54 -2.17
N ALA A 2 3.21 9.21 -2.00
CA ALA A 2 3.19 8.25 -3.12
C ALA A 2 2.13 8.58 -4.20
N SER A 3 0.86 8.73 -3.80
CA SER A 3 -0.23 9.07 -4.73
C SER A 3 0.00 10.41 -5.45
N ALA A 4 0.52 11.41 -4.72
CA ALA A 4 0.85 12.72 -5.30
C ALA A 4 1.97 12.63 -6.36
N ARG A 5 2.95 11.72 -6.19
CA ARG A 5 4.04 11.51 -7.15
C ARG A 5 3.57 10.82 -8.42
N LEU A 6 2.70 9.80 -8.30
CA LEU A 6 2.05 9.17 -9.46
C LEU A 6 1.18 10.18 -10.21
N THR A 7 0.42 11.00 -9.49
CA THR A 7 -0.41 12.07 -10.07
C THR A 7 0.44 13.14 -10.77
N ALA A 8 1.66 13.39 -10.27
CA ALA A 8 2.64 14.27 -10.90
C ALA A 8 3.37 13.64 -12.10
N GLY A 9 2.95 12.45 -12.56
CA GLY A 9 3.48 11.80 -13.77
C GLY A 9 4.80 11.05 -13.58
N GLN A 10 5.26 10.83 -12.34
CA GLN A 10 6.44 9.99 -12.12
C GLN A 10 6.13 8.53 -12.46
N PRO A 11 7.05 7.82 -13.15
CA PRO A 11 6.81 6.44 -13.54
C PRO A 11 6.74 5.54 -12.30
N ALA A 12 5.95 4.47 -12.38
CA ALA A 12 5.65 3.63 -11.24
C ALA A 12 6.89 2.88 -10.69
N ASP A 13 7.86 2.61 -11.57
CA ASP A 13 9.17 2.02 -11.29
C ASP A 13 10.22 3.06 -10.84
N ALA A 14 9.88 4.35 -10.76
CA ALA A 14 10.79 5.34 -10.23
C ALA A 14 11.14 4.99 -8.77
N PRO A 15 12.43 4.99 -8.37
CA PRO A 15 12.85 4.60 -7.02
C PRO A 15 12.22 5.47 -5.92
N ALA A 16 11.92 6.73 -6.25
CA ALA A 16 11.21 7.65 -5.36
C ALA A 16 9.74 7.25 -5.14
N VAL A 17 9.06 6.72 -6.16
CA VAL A 17 7.69 6.22 -6.06
C VAL A 17 7.67 4.91 -5.27
N GLU A 18 8.57 3.97 -5.58
CA GLU A 18 8.74 2.72 -4.82
C GLU A 18 8.96 3.01 -3.32
N THR A 19 9.95 3.84 -2.98
CA THR A 19 10.25 4.21 -1.59
C THR A 19 9.05 4.84 -0.88
N ALA A 20 8.24 5.62 -1.59
CA ALA A 20 7.05 6.23 -1.01
C ALA A 20 5.94 5.19 -0.73
N VAL A 21 5.78 4.20 -1.62
CA VAL A 21 4.82 3.09 -1.43
C VAL A 21 5.28 2.16 -0.31
N ASP A 22 6.58 1.87 -0.20
CA ASP A 22 7.16 1.10 0.91
C ASP A 22 6.90 1.76 2.28
N ARG A 23 7.09 3.07 2.37
CA ARG A 23 6.78 3.82 3.60
C ARG A 23 5.29 3.79 3.94
N ALA A 24 4.43 3.94 2.93
CA ALA A 24 2.98 3.86 3.13
C ALA A 24 2.57 2.47 3.65
N HIS A 25 3.16 1.41 3.10
CA HIS A 25 2.94 0.04 3.58
C HIS A 25 3.41 -0.12 5.03
N HIS A 26 4.61 0.33 5.35
CA HIS A 26 5.14 0.24 6.71
C HIS A 26 4.25 0.97 7.73
N GLN A 27 3.78 2.17 7.40
CA GLN A 27 2.89 2.95 8.26
C GLN A 27 1.53 2.27 8.44
N TRP A 28 0.97 1.71 7.38
CA TRP A 28 -0.30 1.00 7.42
C TRP A 28 -0.29 -0.18 8.42
N GLY A 29 0.80 -0.95 8.45
CA GLY A 29 0.96 -2.07 9.40
C GLY A 29 1.04 -1.66 10.88
N ARG A 30 1.13 -0.36 11.17
CA ARG A 30 1.16 0.19 12.55
C ARG A 30 -0.17 0.79 12.99
N ILE A 31 -1.18 0.78 12.12
CA ILE A 31 -2.50 1.33 12.44
C ILE A 31 -3.23 0.32 13.33
N GLY A 32 -3.47 0.71 14.58
CA GLY A 32 -4.21 -0.12 15.55
C GLY A 32 -5.72 -0.07 15.39
N ASP A 33 -6.27 0.94 14.69
CA ASP A 33 -7.71 1.03 14.44
C ASP A 33 -8.10 0.16 13.22
N PRO A 34 -8.92 -0.89 13.41
CA PRO A 34 -9.22 -1.86 12.35
C PRO A 34 -10.04 -1.24 11.21
N SER A 35 -10.95 -0.30 11.51
CA SER A 35 -11.76 0.39 10.49
C SER A 35 -10.86 1.25 9.58
N ARG A 36 -9.99 2.05 10.18
CA ARG A 36 -9.03 2.90 9.47
C ARG A 36 -8.00 2.08 8.70
N ALA A 37 -7.58 0.95 9.25
CA ALA A 37 -6.71 0.01 8.57
C ALA A 37 -7.41 -0.58 7.32
N ARG A 38 -8.70 -0.90 7.37
CA ARG A 38 -9.42 -1.39 6.17
C ARG A 38 -9.48 -0.32 5.07
N GLU A 39 -9.87 0.92 5.42
CA GLU A 39 -9.98 2.02 4.46
C GLU A 39 -8.65 2.28 3.74
N LEU A 40 -7.59 2.46 4.52
CA LEU A 40 -6.26 2.79 3.97
C LEU A 40 -5.62 1.59 3.27
N GLY A 41 -5.95 0.37 3.71
CA GLY A 41 -5.44 -0.85 3.07
C GLY A 41 -5.96 -1.02 1.65
N ALA A 42 -7.21 -0.64 1.36
CA ALA A 42 -7.76 -0.69 0.00
C ALA A 42 -6.96 0.23 -0.95
N VAL A 43 -6.69 1.46 -0.53
CA VAL A 43 -5.87 2.42 -1.27
C VAL A 43 -4.43 1.91 -1.45
N LEU A 44 -3.86 1.30 -0.41
CA LEU A 44 -2.51 0.72 -0.48
C LEU A 44 -2.44 -0.47 -1.45
N ALA A 45 -3.49 -1.29 -1.55
CA ALA A 45 -3.57 -2.40 -2.49
C ALA A 45 -3.56 -1.89 -3.94
N GLU A 46 -4.29 -0.81 -4.23
CA GLU A 46 -4.24 -0.16 -5.54
C GLU A 46 -2.85 0.39 -5.86
N LEU A 47 -2.21 1.08 -4.90
CA LEU A 47 -0.85 1.59 -5.08
C LEU A 47 0.15 0.48 -5.37
N ARG A 48 0.07 -0.67 -4.66
CA ARG A 48 0.95 -1.82 -4.90
C ARG A 48 0.64 -2.59 -6.18
N GLY A 49 -0.60 -2.53 -6.68
CA GLY A 49 -0.94 -3.04 -8.01
C GLY A 49 -0.24 -2.25 -9.13
N ARG A 50 -0.05 -0.95 -8.94
CA ARG A 50 0.63 -0.06 -9.90
C ARG A 50 2.14 -0.04 -9.68
N VAL A 51 2.59 -0.20 -8.44
CA VAL A 51 4.00 -0.14 -8.00
C VAL A 51 4.36 -1.47 -7.35
N PRO A 52 4.62 -2.53 -8.15
CA PRO A 52 4.98 -3.84 -7.61
C PRO A 52 6.27 -3.76 -6.78
N GLY A 53 7.18 -2.86 -7.13
CA GLY A 53 8.51 -2.74 -6.53
C GLY A 53 9.45 -3.85 -6.99
N ARG A 54 10.69 -3.85 -6.47
CA ARG A 54 11.71 -4.87 -6.80
C ARG A 54 11.50 -6.24 -6.15
N ARG A 55 10.64 -6.35 -5.13
CA ARG A 55 10.38 -7.60 -4.39
C ARG A 55 8.92 -8.01 -4.60
N GLU A 56 8.73 -9.16 -5.22
CA GLU A 56 7.42 -9.77 -5.41
C GLU A 56 6.77 -10.07 -4.05
N GLY A 57 5.44 -9.91 -3.95
CA GLY A 57 4.65 -10.32 -2.78
C GLY A 57 4.15 -9.20 -1.86
N ALA A 58 4.58 -7.94 -2.03
CA ALA A 58 4.08 -6.85 -1.20
C ALA A 58 2.57 -6.58 -1.40
N LEU A 59 2.06 -6.75 -2.62
CA LEU A 59 0.62 -6.68 -2.91
C LEU A 59 -0.16 -7.84 -2.26
N ASP A 60 0.39 -9.05 -2.32
CA ASP A 60 -0.23 -10.22 -1.68
C ASP A 60 -0.32 -10.03 -0.17
N HIS A 61 0.74 -9.51 0.45
CA HIS A 61 0.75 -9.19 1.88
C HIS A 61 -0.38 -8.23 2.27
N VAL A 62 -0.57 -7.14 1.51
CA VAL A 62 -1.67 -6.18 1.73
C VAL A 62 -3.03 -6.86 1.59
N ARG A 63 -3.23 -7.65 0.53
CA ARG A 63 -4.49 -8.37 0.28
C ARG A 63 -4.81 -9.37 1.39
N ARG A 64 -3.82 -10.13 1.87
CA ARG A 64 -3.98 -11.08 2.97
C ARG A 64 -4.37 -10.39 4.27
N GLN A 65 -3.68 -9.30 4.61
CA GLN A 65 -3.96 -8.56 5.84
C GLN A 65 -5.33 -7.84 5.78
N LEU A 66 -5.73 -7.33 4.60
CA LEU A 66 -7.09 -6.81 4.39
C LEU A 66 -8.18 -7.86 4.65
N ARG A 67 -8.02 -9.09 4.11
CA ARG A 67 -8.98 -10.17 4.39
C ARG A 67 -9.10 -10.46 5.88
N GLN A 68 -7.99 -10.49 6.60
CA GLN A 68 -8.01 -10.69 8.05
C GLN A 68 -8.74 -9.57 8.77
N LEU A 69 -8.50 -8.31 8.38
CA LEU A 69 -9.19 -7.16 8.98
C LEU A 69 -10.69 -7.23 8.72
N GLN A 70 -11.14 -7.71 7.55
CA GLN A 70 -12.55 -7.90 7.22
C GLN A 70 -13.23 -9.00 8.05
N THR A 71 -12.52 -10.05 8.41
CA THR A 71 -13.05 -11.13 9.27
C THR A 71 -13.07 -10.77 10.76
N GLN A 72 -12.36 -9.73 11.18
CA GLN A 72 -12.30 -9.22 12.55
C GLN A 72 -13.33 -8.10 12.81
N GLY A 73 -14.38 -7.99 11.99
CA GLY A 73 -15.44 -6.98 12.09
C GLY A 73 -16.69 -7.54 12.72
#